data_AF-A0A5B8MWM2-F1
#
_entry.id   AF-A0A5B8MWM2-F1
#
_cell.length_a   1.000
_cell.length_b   1.000
_cell.length_c   1.000
_cell.angle_alpha   90.00
_cell.angle_beta   90.00
_cell.angle_gamma   90.00
#
_symmetry.space_group_name_H-M   'P 1'
#
loop_
_entity.id
_entity.type
_entity.pdbx_description
1 polymer ?
#
loop_
_entity_poly.entity_id
_entity_poly.type
_entity_poly.pdbx_seq_one_letter_code
_entity_poly.pdbx_strand_id
1 'polypeptide(L)'
;MAKEVGERNLGGGGVEGEEKNVDVEVAEWSARENLDPVKDLGLSLGSQVEVLWDVSVGEGNTGDLDRVWWKGTLVSEETGRGVECGRDEEGSANKRLKQDTGALGFERSSKWRLKYQKYGTFEEETRTVVFLQSHLLVDLAEQQLLEWRKEGDAYEPPAAGEAGAEDEVVTIGQVTAEDEVYEEGLAELTKMPFDKQQAFASEYRVLADSFKAKLREILENKGEGYVVGKEDIHRMVEGIQSGGDV
;
A
#
# COMPACT_ATOMS: atom_id res chain seq x y z
N MET A 1 43.06 -45.51 -4.42
CA MET A 1 43.25 -44.05 -4.17
C MET A 1 41.88 -43.41 -4.24
N ALA A 2 41.22 -43.28 -3.09
CA ALA A 2 39.91 -42.66 -2.95
C ALA A 2 40.14 -41.19 -2.51
N LYS A 3 39.48 -40.25 -3.20
CA LYS A 3 39.61 -38.82 -2.95
C LYS A 3 38.53 -38.40 -1.96
N GLU A 4 38.98 -37.98 -0.79
CA GLU A 4 38.20 -37.32 0.27
C GLU A 4 37.60 -36.01 -0.28
N VAL A 5 36.28 -35.85 -0.18
CA VAL A 5 35.58 -34.59 -0.47
C VAL A 5 35.07 -34.08 0.87
N GLY A 6 35.71 -33.02 1.37
CA GLY A 6 35.37 -32.38 2.62
C GLY A 6 34.07 -31.59 2.52
N GLU A 7 33.11 -31.95 3.36
CA GLU A 7 31.91 -31.17 3.67
C GLU A 7 32.33 -29.87 4.37
N ARG A 8 32.11 -28.72 3.71
CA ARG A 8 32.15 -27.41 4.38
C ARG A 8 30.73 -27.04 4.77
N ASN A 9 30.48 -27.07 6.07
CA ASN A 9 29.35 -26.41 6.71
C ASN A 9 29.38 -24.91 6.36
N LEU A 10 28.43 -24.47 5.53
CA LEU A 10 28.10 -23.06 5.39
C LEU A 10 27.02 -22.75 6.43
N GLY A 11 27.42 -21.99 7.46
CA GLY A 11 26.50 -21.49 8.47
C GLY A 11 25.40 -20.67 7.82
N GLY A 12 24.16 -21.12 8.02
CA GLY A 12 22.97 -20.32 7.75
C GLY A 12 22.91 -19.18 8.76
N GLY A 13 23.46 -18.02 8.38
CA GLY A 13 23.10 -16.75 8.99
C GLY A 13 21.67 -16.44 8.57
N GLY A 14 20.72 -16.70 9.46
CA GLY A 14 19.35 -16.20 9.33
C GLY A 14 19.41 -14.68 9.33
N VAL A 15 19.22 -14.09 8.16
CA VAL A 15 18.93 -12.66 8.04
C VAL A 15 17.47 -12.55 8.46
N GLU A 16 17.24 -12.21 9.73
CA GLU A 16 15.94 -11.73 10.21
C GLU A 16 15.69 -10.38 9.50
N GLY A 17 15.10 -10.47 8.30
CA GLY A 17 14.65 -9.32 7.54
C GLY A 17 13.50 -8.66 8.28
N GLU A 18 13.68 -7.37 8.56
CA GLU A 18 12.76 -6.53 9.29
C GLU A 18 11.54 -6.20 8.40
N GLU A 19 10.49 -7.02 8.45
CA GLU A 19 9.24 -6.93 7.67
C GLU A 19 8.35 -5.69 7.97
N LYS A 20 8.87 -4.60 8.56
CA LYS A 20 8.04 -3.69 9.38
C LYS A 20 7.41 -2.44 8.73
N ASN A 21 7.60 -2.16 7.44
CA ASN A 21 7.15 -0.87 6.89
C ASN A 21 5.90 -0.89 5.99
N VAL A 22 5.42 -2.04 5.52
CA VAL A 22 4.11 -2.09 4.82
C VAL A 22 2.94 -2.03 5.82
N ASP A 23 3.17 -2.49 7.05
CA ASP A 23 2.17 -2.49 8.12
C ASP A 23 1.66 -1.09 8.49
N VAL A 24 2.45 -0.03 8.30
CA VAL A 24 2.09 1.33 8.77
C VAL A 24 1.04 1.99 7.88
N GLU A 25 1.14 1.89 6.55
CA GLU A 25 0.13 2.47 5.63
C GLU A 25 -1.17 1.67 5.63
N VAL A 26 -1.09 0.34 5.66
CA VAL A 26 -2.28 -0.51 5.79
C VAL A 26 -2.98 -0.26 7.13
N ALA A 27 -2.22 -0.01 8.21
CA ALA A 27 -2.77 0.37 9.51
C ALA A 27 -3.49 1.73 9.48
N GLU A 28 -2.97 2.72 8.76
CA GLU A 28 -3.61 4.03 8.62
C GLU A 28 -4.91 3.95 7.81
N TRP A 29 -4.92 3.14 6.74
CA TRP A 29 -6.14 2.93 5.95
C TRP A 29 -7.18 2.09 6.67
N SER A 30 -6.76 1.12 7.49
CA SER A 30 -7.69 0.35 8.32
C SER A 30 -8.28 1.14 9.49
N ALA A 31 -7.79 2.37 9.75
CA ALA A 31 -8.44 3.34 10.63
C ALA A 31 -9.60 4.12 9.98
N ARG A 32 -9.76 4.07 8.65
CA ARG A 32 -10.93 4.65 7.97
C ARG A 32 -12.18 3.79 8.23
N GLU A 33 -13.37 4.42 8.17
CA GLU A 33 -14.64 3.72 8.33
C GLU A 33 -14.75 2.63 7.26
N ASN A 34 -14.75 1.36 7.69
CA ASN A 34 -14.94 0.21 6.81
C ASN A 34 -16.43 0.11 6.48
N LEU A 35 -16.76 0.10 5.20
CA LEU A 35 -18.13 0.00 4.75
C LEU A 35 -18.55 -1.47 4.64
N ASP A 36 -19.73 -1.79 5.17
CA ASP A 36 -20.41 -3.04 4.91
C ASP A 36 -21.00 -2.95 3.49
N PRO A 37 -20.50 -3.73 2.50
CA PRO A 37 -20.97 -3.65 1.13
C PRO A 37 -22.47 -3.95 1.00
N VAL A 38 -23.03 -4.78 1.88
CA VAL A 38 -24.46 -5.09 1.82
C VAL A 38 -25.30 -3.97 2.42
N LYS A 39 -24.90 -3.44 3.58
CA LYS A 39 -25.70 -2.43 4.28
C LYS A 39 -25.47 -1.01 3.75
N ASP A 40 -24.22 -0.63 3.51
CA ASP A 40 -23.82 0.74 3.23
C ASP A 40 -23.73 1.00 1.73
N LEU A 41 -23.28 0.00 0.95
CA LEU A 41 -23.11 0.14 -0.50
C LEU A 41 -24.28 -0.44 -1.30
N GLY A 42 -25.26 -1.07 -0.64
CA GLY A 42 -26.43 -1.67 -1.28
C GLY A 42 -26.07 -2.77 -2.29
N LEU A 43 -24.98 -3.51 -2.03
CA LEU A 43 -24.66 -4.75 -2.72
C LEU A 43 -25.44 -5.91 -2.11
N SER A 44 -25.53 -7.02 -2.83
CA SER A 44 -26.07 -8.28 -2.34
C SER A 44 -25.08 -9.41 -2.59
N LEU A 45 -25.14 -10.49 -1.81
CA LEU A 45 -24.38 -11.70 -2.15
C LEU A 45 -24.79 -12.19 -3.55
N GLY A 46 -23.80 -12.50 -4.38
CA GLY A 46 -23.96 -12.79 -5.80
C GLY A 46 -23.95 -11.57 -6.73
N SER A 47 -23.86 -10.35 -6.19
CA SER A 47 -23.74 -9.15 -7.03
C SER A 47 -22.41 -9.14 -7.77
N GLN A 48 -22.45 -8.67 -9.02
CA GLN A 48 -21.27 -8.46 -9.83
C GLN A 48 -20.73 -7.05 -9.61
N VAL A 49 -19.43 -6.98 -9.37
CA VAL A 49 -18.65 -5.74 -9.29
C VAL A 49 -17.51 -5.81 -10.28
N GLU A 50 -17.02 -4.66 -10.71
CA GLU A 50 -15.83 -4.52 -11.54
C GLU A 50 -14.77 -3.85 -10.67
N VAL A 51 -13.58 -4.44 -10.60
CA VAL A 51 -12.44 -3.90 -9.85
C VAL A 51 -11.36 -3.51 -10.85
N LEU A 52 -10.77 -2.34 -10.69
CA LEU A 52 -9.77 -1.81 -11.61
C LEU A 52 -8.40 -2.41 -11.26
N TRP A 53 -7.83 -3.15 -12.20
CA TRP A 53 -6.51 -3.77 -12.07
C TRP A 53 -5.55 -3.18 -13.10
N ASP A 54 -4.31 -2.98 -12.68
CA ASP A 54 -3.20 -2.70 -13.59
C ASP A 54 -2.51 -4.04 -13.92
N VAL A 55 -2.67 -4.52 -15.17
CA VAL A 55 -2.24 -5.84 -15.63
C VAL A 55 -1.14 -5.69 -16.68
N SER A 56 -0.04 -6.42 -16.54
CA SER A 56 1.03 -6.44 -17.55
C SER A 56 0.60 -7.24 -18.78
N VAL A 57 0.59 -6.59 -19.95
CA VAL A 57 0.20 -7.24 -21.21
C VAL A 57 1.46 -7.74 -21.92
N GLY A 58 1.86 -8.98 -21.59
CA GLY A 58 2.83 -9.75 -22.38
C GLY A 58 4.11 -10.14 -21.65
N GLU A 59 4.63 -11.33 -22.01
CA GLU A 59 5.94 -11.79 -21.56
C GLU A 59 7.04 -10.97 -22.23
N GLY A 60 7.58 -9.97 -21.51
CA GLY A 60 8.81 -9.29 -21.90
C GLY A 60 8.73 -7.77 -22.08
N ASN A 61 7.57 -7.14 -21.88
CA ASN A 61 7.45 -5.69 -21.85
C ASN A 61 7.08 -5.22 -20.45
N THR A 62 8.09 -4.97 -19.60
CA THR A 62 7.90 -4.58 -18.20
C THR A 62 7.44 -3.13 -18.00
N GLY A 63 7.27 -2.35 -19.08
CA GLY A 63 6.92 -0.93 -18.98
C GLY A 63 5.44 -0.62 -19.14
N ASP A 64 4.70 -1.43 -19.88
CA ASP A 64 3.32 -1.11 -20.25
C ASP A 64 2.33 -1.93 -19.40
N LEU A 65 1.72 -1.26 -18.41
CA LEU A 65 0.58 -1.78 -17.66
C LEU A 65 -0.69 -1.35 -18.39
N ASP A 66 -1.57 -2.31 -18.65
CA ASP A 66 -2.92 -2.04 -19.14
C ASP A 66 -3.89 -2.04 -17.98
N ARG A 67 -4.75 -1.03 -17.94
CA ARG A 67 -5.69 -0.82 -16.85
C ARG A 67 -7.05 -1.38 -17.24
N VAL A 68 -7.49 -2.40 -16.51
CA VAL A 68 -8.63 -3.23 -16.90
C VAL A 68 -9.65 -3.36 -15.77
N TRP A 69 -10.93 -3.22 -16.12
CA TRP A 69 -12.04 -3.49 -15.21
C TRP A 69 -12.30 -5.01 -15.15
N TRP A 70 -11.81 -5.66 -14.10
CA TRP A 70 -11.94 -7.09 -13.92
C TRP A 70 -13.20 -7.44 -13.09
N LYS A 71 -14.10 -8.22 -13.68
CA LYS A 71 -15.34 -8.68 -13.06
C LYS A 71 -15.12 -9.67 -11.91
N GLY A 72 -15.64 -9.30 -10.75
CA GLY A 72 -15.73 -10.13 -9.55
C GLY A 72 -17.18 -10.33 -9.10
N THR A 73 -17.45 -11.45 -8.43
CA THR A 73 -18.75 -11.73 -7.78
C THR A 73 -18.56 -11.73 -6.27
N LEU A 74 -19.39 -10.99 -5.54
CA LEU A 74 -19.37 -10.96 -4.08
C LEU A 74 -19.94 -12.27 -3.51
N VAL A 75 -19.14 -13.11 -2.86
CA VAL A 75 -19.54 -14.47 -2.48
C VAL A 75 -20.02 -14.57 -1.04
N SER A 76 -19.22 -14.06 -0.09
CA SER A 76 -19.50 -14.22 1.34
C SER A 76 -18.76 -13.19 2.17
N GLU A 77 -19.34 -12.83 3.31
CA GLU A 77 -18.63 -12.17 4.40
C GLU A 77 -17.72 -13.19 5.07
N GLU A 78 -16.41 -12.91 5.12
CA GLU A 78 -15.49 -13.62 5.99
C GLU A 78 -15.69 -13.07 7.40
N THR A 79 -16.73 -13.57 8.07
CA THR A 79 -16.93 -13.27 9.49
C THR A 79 -15.69 -13.79 10.20
N GLY A 80 -14.84 -12.89 10.69
CA GLY A 80 -13.68 -13.19 11.52
C GLY A 80 -14.08 -13.77 12.87
N ARG A 81 -14.89 -14.83 12.88
CA ARG A 81 -15.04 -15.73 14.01
C ARG A 81 -13.66 -16.31 14.18
N GLY A 82 -12.92 -15.68 15.08
CA GLY A 82 -11.62 -16.13 15.52
C GLY A 82 -11.69 -17.63 15.68
N VAL A 83 -10.66 -18.29 15.14
CA VAL A 83 -10.27 -19.65 15.50
C VAL A 83 -10.69 -19.85 16.94
N GLU A 84 -11.79 -20.59 17.15
CA GLU A 84 -12.19 -20.98 18.49
C GLU A 84 -11.05 -21.89 18.94
N CYS A 85 -10.06 -21.31 19.62
CA CYS A 85 -8.99 -22.05 20.24
C CYS A 85 -9.67 -23.16 21.02
N GLY A 86 -9.32 -24.39 20.65
CA GLY A 86 -9.88 -25.61 21.20
C GLY A 86 -10.08 -25.43 22.69
N ARG A 87 -11.33 -25.60 23.10
CA ARG A 87 -11.68 -25.61 24.51
C ARG A 87 -11.10 -26.91 25.04
N ASP A 88 -9.88 -26.85 25.55
CA ASP A 88 -9.32 -27.90 26.39
C ASP A 88 -10.22 -27.95 27.64
N GLU A 89 -11.19 -28.86 27.63
CA GLU A 89 -11.96 -29.20 28.82
C GLU A 89 -11.05 -29.94 29.80
N GLU A 90 -10.26 -29.22 30.60
CA GLU A 90 -9.96 -29.67 31.97
C GLU A 90 -9.28 -28.59 32.83
N GLY A 91 -10.11 -27.92 33.64
CA GLY A 91 -9.75 -27.58 35.01
C GLY A 91 -8.62 -26.59 35.24
N SER A 92 -8.88 -25.28 35.07
CA SER A 92 -8.18 -24.29 35.90
C SER A 92 -9.01 -23.05 36.17
N ALA A 93 -9.46 -22.95 37.42
CA ALA A 93 -10.24 -21.86 37.99
C ALA A 93 -9.38 -20.60 38.26
N ASN A 94 -8.67 -20.07 37.25
CA ASN A 94 -7.99 -18.78 37.36
C ASN A 94 -8.74 -17.68 36.59
N LYS A 95 -9.73 -17.14 37.31
CA LYS A 95 -9.95 -15.70 37.51
C LYS A 95 -9.49 -14.75 36.39
N ARG A 96 -10.38 -14.58 35.40
CA ARG A 96 -10.80 -13.30 34.80
C ARG A 96 -9.76 -12.17 34.88
N LEU A 97 -8.76 -12.20 34.01
CA LEU A 97 -8.29 -10.97 33.40
C LEU A 97 -9.22 -10.74 32.20
N LYS A 98 -10.21 -9.86 32.38
CA LYS A 98 -10.88 -9.26 31.23
C LYS A 98 -9.79 -8.46 30.51
N GLN A 99 -9.20 -9.02 29.47
CA GLN A 99 -8.48 -8.22 28.51
C GLN A 99 -9.54 -7.34 27.85
N ASP A 100 -9.65 -6.12 28.38
CA ASP A 100 -10.23 -4.98 27.70
C ASP A 100 -9.37 -4.71 26.46
N THR A 101 -9.51 -5.52 25.43
CA THR A 101 -9.10 -5.18 24.05
C THR A 101 -10.10 -4.23 23.38
N GLY A 102 -11.06 -3.68 24.13
CA GLY A 102 -12.11 -2.79 23.65
C GLY A 102 -11.85 -1.30 23.93
N ALA A 103 -10.67 -0.76 23.58
CA ALA A 103 -10.42 0.68 23.75
C ALA A 103 -9.89 1.41 22.49
N LEU A 104 -9.55 0.69 21.43
CA LEU A 104 -9.31 1.28 20.11
C LEU A 104 -10.33 0.63 19.18
N GLY A 105 -11.32 1.38 18.72
CA GLY A 105 -12.54 0.92 18.03
C GLY A 105 -12.34 0.25 16.65
N PHE A 106 -11.28 -0.55 16.48
CA PHE A 106 -10.97 -1.35 15.30
C PHE A 106 -11.80 -2.66 15.23
N GLU A 107 -12.81 -2.82 16.08
CA GLU A 107 -13.63 -4.00 16.09
C GLU A 107 -14.57 -4.01 14.86
N ARG A 108 -14.13 -4.76 13.84
CA ARG A 108 -14.91 -5.34 12.72
C ARG A 108 -14.86 -4.57 11.41
N SER A 109 -13.69 -4.46 10.82
CA SER A 109 -13.61 -4.41 9.35
C SER A 109 -14.25 -5.70 8.81
N SER A 110 -15.44 -5.61 8.19
CA SER A 110 -16.03 -6.76 7.51
C SER A 110 -15.15 -7.12 6.32
N LYS A 111 -14.51 -8.29 6.39
CA LYS A 111 -13.74 -8.87 5.29
C LYS A 111 -14.70 -9.60 4.36
N TRP A 112 -14.49 -9.50 3.06
CA TRP A 112 -15.38 -10.07 2.05
C TRP A 112 -14.62 -10.87 1.03
N ARG A 113 -15.24 -11.93 0.50
CA ARG A 113 -14.65 -12.73 -0.56
C ARG A 113 -15.21 -12.30 -1.91
N LEU A 114 -14.33 -11.80 -2.79
CA LEU A 114 -14.61 -11.55 -4.19
C LEU A 114 -14.06 -12.69 -5.04
N LYS A 115 -14.93 -13.27 -5.86
CA LYS A 115 -14.58 -14.31 -6.82
C LYS A 115 -14.45 -13.69 -8.21
N TYR A 116 -13.22 -13.51 -8.68
CA TYR A 116 -12.91 -12.97 -10.00
C TYR A 116 -13.15 -14.01 -11.09
N GLN A 117 -13.71 -13.57 -12.21
CA GLN A 117 -13.88 -14.42 -13.40
C GLN A 117 -12.54 -14.65 -14.09
N LYS A 118 -12.42 -15.65 -14.96
CA LYS A 118 -11.22 -15.81 -15.80
C LYS A 118 -11.00 -14.56 -16.69
N TYR A 119 -9.77 -14.03 -16.74
CA TYR A 119 -9.41 -12.89 -17.59
C TYR A 119 -8.09 -13.14 -18.30
N GLY A 120 -8.10 -13.20 -19.64
CA GLY A 120 -6.89 -13.52 -20.41
C GLY A 120 -6.24 -14.84 -19.98
N THR A 121 -5.01 -14.77 -19.49
CA THR A 121 -4.23 -15.89 -18.93
C THR A 121 -4.42 -16.10 -17.43
N PHE A 122 -5.15 -15.22 -16.75
CA PHE A 122 -5.43 -15.32 -15.32
C PHE A 122 -6.65 -16.22 -15.10
N GLU A 123 -6.45 -17.29 -14.32
CA GLU A 123 -7.53 -18.21 -13.97
C GLU A 123 -8.50 -17.60 -12.96
N GLU A 124 -9.64 -18.27 -12.78
CA GLU A 124 -10.62 -17.89 -11.76
C GLU A 124 -10.00 -17.94 -10.36
N GLU A 125 -10.08 -16.84 -9.60
CA GLU A 125 -9.49 -16.72 -8.27
C GLU A 125 -10.49 -16.10 -7.27
N THR A 126 -10.38 -16.46 -5.99
CA THR A 126 -11.14 -15.84 -4.91
C THR A 126 -10.20 -15.11 -3.96
N ARG A 127 -10.42 -13.80 -3.81
CA ARG A 127 -9.60 -12.93 -2.95
C ARG A 127 -10.41 -12.36 -1.79
N THR A 128 -9.73 -12.08 -0.69
CA THR A 128 -10.33 -11.43 0.47
C THR A 128 -10.05 -9.93 0.39
N VAL A 129 -11.11 -9.13 0.42
CA VAL A 129 -11.07 -7.68 0.29
C VAL A 129 -11.77 -6.98 1.45
N VAL A 130 -11.48 -5.69 1.62
CA VAL A 130 -12.19 -4.80 2.54
C VAL A 130 -12.65 -3.56 1.77
N PHE A 131 -13.93 -3.21 1.88
CA PHE A 131 -14.47 -2.00 1.26
C PHE A 131 -14.23 -0.80 2.17
N LEU A 132 -13.51 0.19 1.66
CA LEU A 132 -13.19 1.41 2.42
C LEU A 132 -14.15 2.55 2.06
N GLN A 133 -14.51 2.69 0.79
CA GLN A 133 -15.39 3.76 0.29
C GLN A 133 -16.26 3.25 -0.87
N SER A 134 -17.13 4.13 -1.39
CA SER A 134 -18.08 3.82 -2.47
C SER A 134 -17.42 3.29 -3.75
N HIS A 135 -16.16 3.63 -4.00
CA HIS A 135 -15.40 3.17 -5.17
C HIS A 135 -13.98 2.72 -4.80
N LEU A 136 -13.72 2.43 -3.52
CA LEU A 136 -12.40 2.08 -3.02
C LEU A 136 -12.44 0.83 -2.15
N LEU A 137 -11.56 -0.12 -2.43
CA LEU A 137 -11.36 -1.33 -1.64
C LEU A 137 -9.87 -1.62 -1.48
N VAL A 138 -9.54 -2.50 -0.54
CA VAL A 138 -8.19 -3.05 -0.38
C VAL A 138 -8.25 -4.55 -0.61
N ASP A 139 -7.35 -5.06 -1.44
CA ASP A 139 -7.05 -6.48 -1.52
C ASP A 139 -6.07 -6.86 -0.40
N LEU A 140 -6.49 -7.75 0.49
CA LEU A 140 -5.65 -8.16 1.62
C LEU A 140 -4.53 -9.13 1.23
N ALA A 141 -4.63 -9.80 0.07
CA ALA A 141 -3.60 -10.74 -0.39
C ALA A 141 -2.36 -10.00 -0.91
N GLU A 142 -2.57 -8.95 -1.71
CA GLU A 142 -1.49 -8.13 -2.29
C GLU A 142 -1.28 -6.80 -1.55
N GLN A 143 -2.09 -6.53 -0.51
CA GLN A 143 -2.08 -5.28 0.26
C GLN A 143 -2.21 -4.04 -0.63
N GLN A 144 -2.97 -4.17 -1.73
CA GLN A 144 -3.12 -3.15 -2.74
C GLN A 144 -4.47 -2.44 -2.61
N LEU A 145 -4.45 -1.13 -2.73
CA LEU A 145 -5.63 -0.29 -2.84
C LEU A 145 -6.14 -0.31 -4.29
N LEU A 146 -7.40 -0.67 -4.47
CA LEU A 146 -8.02 -0.82 -5.77
C LEU A 146 -9.32 -0.03 -5.84
N GLU A 147 -9.64 0.44 -7.03
CA GLU A 147 -10.91 1.09 -7.32
C GLU A 147 -11.94 0.07 -7.76
N TRP A 148 -13.21 0.31 -7.46
CA TRP A 148 -14.27 -0.60 -7.85
C TRP A 148 -15.56 0.14 -8.25
N ARG A 149 -16.39 -0.53 -9.04
CA ARG A 149 -17.73 -0.06 -9.40
C ARG A 149 -18.72 -1.22 -9.50
N LYS A 150 -20.01 -0.92 -9.46
CA LYS A 150 -21.05 -1.92 -9.75
C LYS A 150 -21.04 -2.24 -11.24
N GLU A 151 -21.39 -3.46 -11.61
CA GLU A 151 -21.52 -3.78 -13.04
C GLU A 151 -22.55 -2.86 -13.72
N GLY A 152 -22.13 -2.19 -14.79
CA GLY A 152 -22.96 -1.23 -15.53
C GLY A 152 -23.00 0.18 -14.92
N ASP A 153 -22.28 0.44 -13.83
CA ASP A 153 -22.07 1.78 -13.30
C ASP A 153 -21.19 2.62 -14.25
N ALA A 154 -21.46 3.92 -14.33
CA ALA A 154 -20.75 4.86 -15.20
C ALA A 154 -19.55 5.51 -14.50
N TYR A 155 -19.17 5.03 -13.31
CA TYR A 155 -17.99 5.49 -12.61
C TYR A 155 -16.73 5.27 -13.47
N GLU A 156 -16.04 6.35 -13.76
CA GLU A 156 -14.70 6.36 -14.34
C GLU A 156 -13.80 7.12 -13.37
N PRO A 157 -12.65 6.55 -12.98
CA PRO A 157 -11.73 7.24 -12.10
C PRO A 157 -11.15 8.44 -12.80
N PRO A 158 -10.77 9.47 -12.03
CA PRO A 158 -10.02 10.59 -12.58
C PRO A 158 -8.79 10.04 -13.31
N ALA A 159 -8.49 10.60 -14.49
CA ALA A 159 -7.26 10.26 -15.19
C ALA A 159 -6.09 10.42 -14.23
N ALA A 160 -5.08 9.55 -14.31
CA ALA A 160 -3.97 9.47 -13.37
C ALA A 160 -3.10 10.75 -13.24
N GLY A 161 -3.48 11.87 -13.85
CA GLY A 161 -2.89 13.20 -13.67
C GLY A 161 -3.89 14.33 -13.36
N GLU A 162 -5.18 14.04 -13.17
CA GLU A 162 -6.20 15.04 -12.84
C GLU A 162 -6.70 14.95 -11.39
N ALA A 163 -6.32 13.90 -10.68
CA ALA A 163 -6.64 13.72 -9.27
C ALA A 163 -5.81 14.64 -8.37
N GLY A 164 -6.08 15.95 -8.45
CA GLY A 164 -5.63 16.95 -7.49
C GLY A 164 -4.11 17.19 -7.48
N ALA A 165 -3.69 18.27 -8.14
CA ALA A 165 -2.36 18.88 -8.03
C ALA A 165 -1.98 19.39 -6.62
N GLU A 166 -2.61 18.86 -5.57
CA GLU A 166 -2.43 19.25 -4.17
C GLU A 166 -1.75 18.17 -3.33
N ASP A 167 -1.74 16.91 -3.79
CA ASP A 167 -0.94 15.84 -3.18
C ASP A 167 -0.39 14.85 -4.21
N GLU A 168 0.05 15.40 -5.35
CA GLU A 168 0.88 14.67 -6.30
C GLU A 168 2.20 14.31 -5.60
N VAL A 169 2.31 13.07 -5.17
CA VAL A 169 3.61 12.44 -4.92
C VAL A 169 4.28 12.40 -6.30
N VAL A 170 5.05 13.44 -6.60
CA VAL A 170 5.87 13.53 -7.80
C VAL A 170 6.71 12.26 -7.86
N THR A 171 6.27 11.30 -8.67
CA THR A 171 7.08 10.12 -8.95
C THR A 171 8.28 10.62 -9.73
N ILE A 172 9.47 10.27 -9.27
CA ILE A 172 10.71 10.86 -9.76
C ILE A 172 10.89 10.68 -11.29
N GLY A 173 10.21 9.69 -11.89
CA GLY A 173 10.24 9.45 -13.33
C GLY A 173 9.57 10.51 -14.23
N GLN A 174 8.72 11.40 -13.71
CA GLN A 174 8.06 12.43 -14.54
C GLN A 174 8.84 13.76 -14.62
N VAL A 175 9.80 14.01 -13.72
CA VAL A 175 10.62 15.25 -13.73
C VAL A 175 11.87 15.10 -14.61
N THR A 176 12.21 13.89 -15.07
CA THR A 176 13.49 13.60 -15.72
C THR A 176 13.50 13.73 -17.25
N ALA A 177 12.39 14.13 -17.88
CA ALA A 177 12.29 14.12 -19.35
C ALA A 177 13.10 15.22 -20.06
N GLU A 178 13.64 16.22 -19.35
CA GLU A 178 14.31 17.37 -19.99
C GLU A 178 15.76 17.65 -19.55
N ASP A 179 16.31 16.94 -18.55
CA ASP A 179 17.71 17.14 -18.11
C ASP A 179 18.48 15.80 -18.05
N GLU A 180 19.35 15.56 -19.04
CA GLU A 180 20.22 14.38 -19.19
C GLU A 180 21.16 14.13 -17.98
N VAL A 181 21.30 15.10 -17.08
CA VAL A 181 22.20 15.03 -15.92
C VAL A 181 21.60 14.22 -14.75
N TYR A 182 20.28 14.00 -14.73
CA TYR A 182 19.60 13.31 -13.62
C TYR A 182 19.38 11.80 -13.83
N GLU A 183 19.57 11.28 -15.05
CA GLU A 183 19.39 9.85 -15.34
C GLU A 183 20.43 8.98 -14.62
N GLU A 184 21.64 9.49 -14.39
CA GLU A 184 22.74 8.70 -13.81
C GLU A 184 22.47 8.31 -12.34
N GLY A 185 21.85 9.20 -11.56
CA GLY A 185 21.54 8.96 -10.15
C GLY A 185 20.42 7.94 -9.93
N LEU A 186 19.40 7.94 -10.78
CA LEU A 186 18.29 6.98 -10.70
C LEU A 186 18.67 5.61 -11.27
N ALA A 187 19.48 5.59 -12.32
CA ALA A 187 20.06 4.36 -12.85
C ALA A 187 20.96 3.66 -11.82
N GLU A 188 21.52 4.38 -10.85
CA GLU A 188 22.29 3.79 -9.76
C GLU A 188 21.41 3.22 -8.64
N LEU A 189 20.27 3.86 -8.34
CA LEU A 189 19.26 3.34 -7.40
C LEU A 189 18.67 2.00 -7.85
N THR A 190 18.35 1.86 -9.14
CA THR A 190 17.80 0.61 -9.70
C THR A 190 18.79 -0.56 -9.69
N LYS A 191 20.11 -0.28 -9.60
CA LYS A 191 21.16 -1.30 -9.45
C LYS A 191 21.33 -1.78 -8.01
N MET A 192 20.73 -1.09 -7.03
CA MET A 192 20.82 -1.51 -5.63
C MET A 192 19.91 -2.72 -5.35
N PRO A 193 20.24 -3.59 -4.38
CA PRO A 193 19.32 -4.62 -3.90
C PRO A 193 17.98 -4.02 -3.43
N PHE A 194 16.89 -4.76 -3.62
CA PHE A 194 15.52 -4.30 -3.34
C PHE A 194 15.36 -3.74 -1.91
N ASP A 195 15.92 -4.40 -0.90
CA ASP A 195 15.85 -3.94 0.50
C ASP A 195 16.45 -2.53 0.68
N LYS A 196 17.52 -2.21 -0.07
CA LYS A 196 18.13 -0.88 -0.04
C LYS A 196 17.31 0.16 -0.80
N GLN A 197 16.65 -0.26 -1.89
CA GLN A 197 15.72 0.61 -2.61
C GLN A 197 14.53 0.97 -1.71
N GLN A 198 14.01 0.00 -0.97
CA GLN A 198 12.90 0.21 -0.03
C GLN A 198 13.32 1.11 1.14
N ALA A 199 14.49 0.87 1.73
CA ALA A 199 15.03 1.74 2.78
C ALA A 199 15.19 3.19 2.27
N PHE A 200 15.79 3.37 1.09
CA PHE A 200 15.93 4.67 0.47
C PHE A 200 14.58 5.35 0.19
N ALA A 201 13.60 4.61 -0.32
CA ALA A 201 12.25 5.14 -0.57
C ALA A 201 11.58 5.62 0.73
N SER A 202 11.76 4.89 1.84
CA SER A 202 11.23 5.29 3.15
C SER A 202 11.89 6.56 3.70
N GLU A 203 13.22 6.67 3.61
CA GLU A 203 13.97 7.87 4.01
C GLU A 203 13.61 9.08 3.14
N TYR A 204 13.47 8.85 1.84
CA TYR A 204 13.06 9.88 0.88
C TYR A 204 11.67 10.42 1.20
N ARG A 205 10.73 9.58 1.64
CA ARG A 205 9.38 10.03 2.03
C ARG A 205 9.42 10.94 3.25
N VAL A 206 10.15 10.55 4.31
CA VAL A 206 10.32 11.40 5.50
C VAL A 206 10.97 12.74 5.14
N LEU A 207 11.95 12.71 4.24
CA LEU A 207 12.58 13.91 3.71
C LEU A 207 11.61 14.79 2.92
N ALA A 208 10.80 14.19 2.03
CA ALA A 208 9.81 14.88 1.21
C ALA A 208 8.73 15.54 2.07
N ASP A 209 8.22 14.85 3.09
CA ASP A 209 7.23 15.39 4.02
C ASP A 209 7.80 16.57 4.83
N SER A 210 9.05 16.45 5.28
CA SER A 210 9.77 17.55 5.95
C SER A 210 9.93 18.77 5.03
N PHE A 211 10.23 18.52 3.74
CA PHE A 211 10.36 19.56 2.73
C PHE A 211 9.01 20.24 2.44
N LYS A 212 7.93 19.47 2.27
CA LYS A 212 6.55 19.97 2.10
C LYS A 212 6.13 20.83 3.29
N ALA A 213 6.38 20.39 4.51
CA ALA A 213 6.07 21.14 5.72
C ALA A 213 6.80 22.50 5.75
N LYS A 214 8.09 22.51 5.38
CA LYS A 214 8.87 23.75 5.32
C LYS A 214 8.45 24.69 4.19
N LEU A 215 8.06 24.16 3.02
CA LEU A 215 7.48 24.98 1.95
C LEU A 215 6.20 25.66 2.42
N ARG A 216 5.32 24.92 3.08
CA ARG A 216 4.07 25.46 3.63
C ARG A 216 4.36 26.58 4.64
N GLU A 217 5.30 26.37 5.56
CA GLU A 217 5.74 27.39 6.52
C GLU A 217 6.25 28.67 5.83
N ILE A 218 7.00 28.54 4.73
CA ILE A 218 7.51 29.71 3.98
C ILE A 218 6.36 30.44 3.28
N LEU A 219 5.44 29.71 2.65
CA LEU A 219 4.31 30.30 1.95
C LEU A 219 3.34 30.99 2.91
N GLU A 220 3.08 30.41 4.09
CA GLU A 220 2.27 31.04 5.15
C GLU A 220 2.92 32.33 5.66
N ASN A 221 4.25 32.35 5.83
CA ASN A 221 4.97 33.51 6.35
C ASN A 221 5.15 34.64 5.32
N LYS A 222 5.26 34.32 4.03
CA LYS A 222 5.56 35.29 2.96
C LYS A 222 4.34 35.68 2.12
N GLY A 223 3.24 34.93 2.21
CA GLY A 223 1.97 35.20 1.56
C GLY A 223 1.75 34.40 0.26
N GLU A 224 0.47 34.24 -0.10
CA GLU A 224 0.04 33.62 -1.35
C GLU A 224 0.60 34.39 -2.56
N GLY A 225 1.31 33.69 -3.44
CA GLY A 225 1.98 34.27 -4.62
C GLY A 225 3.48 34.55 -4.44
N TYR A 226 4.06 34.24 -3.28
CA TYR A 226 5.51 34.27 -3.10
C TYR A 226 6.19 33.17 -3.94
N VAL A 227 7.22 33.54 -4.69
CA VAL A 227 8.05 32.60 -5.47
C VAL A 227 9.24 32.19 -4.62
N VAL A 228 9.36 30.88 -4.34
CA VAL A 228 10.46 30.30 -3.56
C VAL A 228 11.79 30.49 -4.30
N GLY A 229 12.70 31.25 -3.68
CA GLY A 229 14.02 31.53 -4.23
C GLY A 229 15.06 30.48 -3.84
N LYS A 230 16.25 30.58 -4.42
CA LYS A 230 17.38 29.70 -4.09
C LYS A 230 17.76 29.76 -2.61
N GLU A 231 17.71 30.95 -2.02
CA GLU A 231 18.05 31.20 -0.62
C GLU A 231 17.06 30.51 0.33
N ASP A 232 15.79 30.40 -0.06
CA ASP A 232 14.77 29.69 0.69
C ASP A 232 15.03 28.18 0.68
N ILE A 233 15.33 27.61 -0.49
CA ILE A 233 15.69 26.19 -0.64
C ILE A 233 16.91 25.84 0.21
N HIS A 234 17.96 26.65 0.15
CA HIS A 234 19.16 26.45 0.98
C HIS A 234 18.82 26.43 2.48
N ARG A 235 18.01 27.39 2.94
CA ARG A 235 17.58 27.47 4.35
C ARG A 235 16.74 26.26 4.76
N MET A 236 15.90 25.74 3.87
CA MET A 236 15.11 24.54 4.13
C MET A 236 16.00 23.31 4.30
N VAL A 237 16.96 23.12 3.39
CA VAL A 237 17.91 21.98 3.45
C VAL A 237 18.75 22.05 4.73
N GLU A 238 19.29 23.23 5.07
CA GLU A 238 20.04 23.44 6.31
C GLU A 238 19.17 23.16 7.56
N GLY A 239 17.91 23.57 7.53
CA GLY A 239 16.96 23.34 8.63
C GLY A 239 16.63 21.87 8.83
N ILE A 240 16.48 21.11 7.75
CA ILE A 240 16.23 19.65 7.81
C ILE A 240 17.47 18.92 8.31
N GLN A 241 18.67 19.27 7.82
CA GLN A 241 19.92 18.65 8.27
C GLN A 241 20.24 18.93 9.74
N SER A 242 19.86 20.10 10.25
CA SER A 242 20.09 20.49 11.65
C SER A 242 19.05 19.93 12.63
N GLY A 243 17.94 19.38 12.13
CA GLY A 243 16.80 18.92 12.94
C GLY A 243 16.84 17.43 13.33
N GLY A 244 17.86 16.68 12.92
CA GLY A 244 17.97 15.23 13.15
C GLY A 244 18.49 14.79 14.53
N ASP A 245 18.40 15.66 15.55
CA ASP A 245 18.94 15.40 16.91
C ASP A 245 17.83 15.45 17.98
N VAL A 246 16.65 14.88 17.67
CA VAL A 246 15.51 14.73 18.59
C VAL A 246 15.25 13.26 18.90
#